data_AF-A0A2G5DJ37-F1
#
_entry.id   AF-A0A2G5DJ37-F1
#
_cell.length_a   1.000
_cell.length_b   1.000
_cell.length_c   1.000
_cell.angle_alpha   90.00
_cell.angle_beta   90.00
_cell.angle_gamma   90.00
#
_symmetry.space_group_name_H-M   'P 1'
#
loop_
_entity.id
_entity.type
_entity.pdbx_description
1 polymer ?
#
loop_
_entity_poly.entity_id
_entity_poly.type
_entity_poly.pdbx_seq_one_letter_code
_entity_poly.pdbx_strand_id
1 'polypeptide(L)'
;MAATLLVVARKMIAATSTSTSLSPSHLFIIIRWASSIEVEVEPNSSSKTKQPGPEKKKKKQVVDRLSCVIDAVNDRKLPPELRGQRNAVRSETDIVNVVEQRIWHSMEEGQFENLPGKGKPLNLDINPHADPAEDTLYRILSKNKCAPEWIELNKEIRSNIAEWRQSLKKAHANKLDGKESKWNEASEALKVQIRAINDKVFRYNLIVPFGRQMFGLKWEKELDRLTE
;
A
#
# COMPACT_ATOMS: atom_id res chain seq x y z
N MET A 1 19.12 -10.15 -27.28
CA MET A 1 18.15 -9.81 -26.20
C MET A 1 16.75 -10.38 -26.38
N ALA A 2 16.35 -10.87 -27.58
CA ALA A 2 15.01 -11.42 -27.80
C ALA A 2 14.76 -12.81 -27.16
N ALA A 3 15.78 -13.67 -27.06
CA ALA A 3 15.63 -15.02 -26.48
C ALA A 3 15.39 -15.03 -24.96
N THR A 4 15.79 -13.97 -24.25
CA THR A 4 15.66 -13.89 -22.79
C THR A 4 14.27 -13.38 -22.36
N LEU A 5 13.62 -12.56 -23.20
CA LEU A 5 12.28 -12.03 -22.93
C LEU A 5 11.17 -13.07 -23.15
N LEU A 6 11.35 -13.99 -24.12
CA LEU A 6 10.37 -15.07 -24.39
C LEU A 6 10.27 -16.09 -23.23
N VAL A 7 11.38 -16.32 -22.51
CA VAL A 7 11.43 -17.21 -21.34
C VAL A 7 10.73 -16.58 -20.13
N VAL A 8 10.80 -15.26 -19.97
CA VAL A 8 10.14 -14.53 -18.87
C VAL A 8 8.62 -14.44 -19.12
N ALA A 9 8.19 -14.22 -20.36
CA ALA A 9 6.78 -14.18 -20.72
C ALA A 9 6.06 -15.54 -20.52
N ARG A 10 6.71 -16.65 -20.88
CA ARG A 10 6.17 -18.01 -20.62
C ARG A 10 6.08 -18.34 -19.12
N LYS A 11 6.94 -17.76 -18.28
CA LYS A 11 6.96 -18.00 -16.83
C LYS A 11 5.91 -17.18 -16.07
N MET A 12 5.54 -16.01 -16.59
CA MET A 12 4.45 -15.16 -16.06
C MET A 12 3.06 -15.76 -16.32
N ILE A 13 2.85 -16.43 -17.46
CA ILE A 13 1.56 -17.03 -17.81
C ILE A 13 1.24 -18.25 -16.91
N ALA A 14 2.25 -19.01 -16.49
CA ALA A 14 2.09 -20.17 -15.61
C ALA A 14 1.75 -19.82 -14.15
N ALA A 15 1.95 -18.57 -13.70
CA ALA A 15 1.71 -18.16 -12.32
C ALA A 15 0.27 -17.74 -12.00
N THR A 16 -0.61 -17.67 -13.01
CA THR A 16 -2.00 -17.20 -12.86
C THR A 16 -3.05 -18.30 -12.76
N SER A 17 -2.63 -19.57 -12.75
CA SER A 17 -3.52 -20.70 -12.51
C SER A 17 -3.46 -21.10 -11.04
N THR A 18 -4.10 -20.34 -10.17
CA THR A 18 -4.78 -20.85 -8.97
C THR A 18 -5.62 -19.74 -8.32
N SER A 19 -6.94 -19.78 -8.59
CA SER A 19 -8.06 -19.20 -7.82
C SER A 19 -8.04 -17.67 -7.55
N THR A 20 -9.00 -16.81 -7.93
CA THR A 20 -10.45 -16.95 -8.19
C THR A 20 -10.96 -15.72 -8.96
N SER A 21 -11.85 -15.98 -9.93
CA SER A 21 -12.77 -15.13 -10.71
C SER A 21 -12.53 -13.60 -10.84
N LEU A 22 -12.02 -13.18 -12.00
CA LEU A 22 -12.27 -11.85 -12.57
C LEU A 22 -13.04 -11.97 -13.90
N SER A 23 -13.98 -11.05 -14.12
CA SER A 23 -14.92 -11.04 -15.25
C SER A 23 -14.22 -11.03 -16.63
N PRO A 24 -14.77 -11.73 -17.65
CA PRO A 24 -14.17 -11.87 -18.99
C PRO A 24 -13.84 -10.58 -19.76
N SER A 25 -14.39 -9.43 -19.36
CA SER A 25 -14.17 -8.14 -20.02
C SER A 25 -12.79 -7.53 -19.76
N HIS A 26 -12.16 -7.82 -18.62
CA HIS A 26 -10.87 -7.22 -18.24
C HIS A 26 -9.65 -7.97 -18.81
N LEU A 27 -9.76 -9.29 -19.03
CA LEU A 27 -8.70 -10.09 -19.65
C LEU A 27 -8.50 -9.75 -21.13
N PHE A 28 -9.55 -9.32 -21.83
CA PHE A 28 -9.46 -8.87 -23.23
C PHE A 28 -8.69 -7.55 -23.40
N ILE A 29 -8.67 -6.68 -22.38
CA ILE A 29 -8.00 -5.38 -22.45
C ILE A 29 -6.48 -5.53 -22.28
N ILE A 30 -6.04 -6.43 -21.39
CA ILE A 30 -4.62 -6.65 -21.12
C ILE A 30 -3.93 -7.38 -22.29
N ILE A 31 -4.59 -8.40 -22.87
CA ILE A 31 -4.04 -9.16 -24.01
C ILE A 31 -3.91 -8.27 -25.26
N ARG A 32 -4.85 -7.34 -25.48
CA ARG A 32 -4.84 -6.46 -26.65
C ARG A 32 -3.77 -5.36 -26.58
N TRP A 33 -3.34 -4.96 -25.37
CA TRP A 33 -2.29 -3.95 -25.20
C TRP A 33 -0.89 -4.54 -25.42
N ALA A 34 -0.66 -5.80 -25.05
CA ALA A 34 0.64 -6.46 -25.23
C ALA A 34 0.93 -6.91 -26.67
N SER A 35 -0.10 -7.16 -27.49
CA SER A 35 0.09 -7.66 -28.87
C SER A 35 0.31 -6.54 -29.91
N SER A 36 0.32 -5.26 -29.53
CA SER A 36 0.40 -4.13 -30.48
C SER A 36 1.79 -3.48 -30.61
N ILE A 37 2.85 -4.06 -30.03
CA ILE A 37 4.22 -3.55 -30.16
C ILE A 37 5.16 -4.72 -30.49
N GLU A 38 5.00 -5.30 -31.68
CA GLU A 38 6.11 -5.89 -32.41
C GLU A 38 6.21 -5.12 -33.73
N VAL A 39 7.16 -4.19 -33.79
CA VAL A 39 7.59 -3.58 -35.06
C VAL A 39 8.74 -4.43 -35.55
N GLU A 40 8.41 -5.44 -36.35
CA GLU A 40 9.40 -6.10 -37.22
C GLU A 40 9.93 -5.07 -38.21
N VAL A 41 11.26 -4.89 -38.21
CA VAL A 41 11.98 -4.13 -39.23
C VAL A 41 12.58 -5.15 -40.19
N GLU A 42 11.84 -5.43 -41.26
CA GLU A 42 12.35 -6.12 -42.46
C GLU A 42 12.61 -5.07 -43.57
N PRO A 43 13.74 -5.14 -44.30
CA PRO A 43 14.08 -4.18 -45.33
C PRO A 43 13.63 -4.66 -46.70
N ASN A 44 12.70 -3.97 -47.38
CA ASN A 44 12.92 -3.59 -48.78
C ASN A 44 11.85 -2.66 -49.41
N SER A 45 12.39 -1.83 -50.31
CA SER A 45 11.87 -1.34 -51.60
C SER A 45 10.38 -1.05 -51.86
N SER A 46 10.18 0.18 -52.33
CA SER A 46 9.16 0.69 -53.27
C SER A 46 7.70 0.22 -53.14
N SER A 47 6.82 1.12 -52.69
CA SER A 47 5.69 1.65 -53.50
C SER A 47 4.68 2.49 -52.70
N LYS A 48 4.23 3.58 -53.33
CA LYS A 48 2.96 4.32 -53.18
C LYS A 48 2.51 4.76 -51.78
N THR A 49 2.73 6.04 -51.52
CA THR A 49 2.15 6.87 -50.45
C THR A 49 0.61 6.86 -50.51
N LYS A 50 -0.05 6.17 -49.57
CA LYS A 50 -1.51 6.23 -49.39
C LYS A 50 -1.82 7.36 -48.39
N GLN A 51 -2.48 8.43 -48.85
CA GLN A 51 -2.86 9.53 -47.96
C GLN A 51 -3.90 9.08 -46.92
N PRO A 52 -3.74 9.43 -45.63
CA PRO A 52 -4.73 9.12 -44.61
C PRO A 52 -6.00 9.98 -44.82
N GLY A 53 -7.18 9.36 -44.64
CA GLY A 53 -8.48 10.03 -44.76
C GLY A 53 -8.67 11.19 -43.75
N PRO A 54 -9.65 12.09 -43.99
CA PRO A 54 -9.82 13.34 -43.25
C PRO A 54 -10.01 13.15 -41.73
N GLU A 55 -10.69 12.09 -41.30
CA GLU A 55 -10.85 11.75 -39.87
C GLU A 55 -9.55 11.28 -39.21
N LYS A 56 -8.72 10.51 -39.93
CA LYS A 56 -7.40 10.08 -39.44
C LYS A 56 -6.44 11.27 -39.31
N LYS A 57 -6.53 12.25 -40.22
CA LYS A 57 -5.79 13.53 -40.14
C LYS A 57 -6.21 14.34 -38.90
N LYS A 58 -7.50 14.45 -38.62
CA LYS A 58 -8.02 15.13 -37.41
C LYS A 58 -7.56 14.45 -36.11
N LYS A 59 -7.65 13.12 -36.02
CA LYS A 59 -7.16 12.36 -34.84
C LYS A 59 -5.66 12.53 -34.63
N LYS A 60 -4.86 12.47 -35.70
CA LYS A 60 -3.41 12.71 -35.63
C LYS A 60 -3.08 14.12 -35.11
N GLN A 61 -3.77 15.14 -35.64
CA GLN A 61 -3.61 16.53 -35.19
C GLN A 61 -3.95 16.71 -33.70
N VAL A 62 -4.98 16.02 -33.18
CA VAL A 62 -5.34 16.07 -31.76
C VAL A 62 -4.26 15.43 -30.89
N VAL A 63 -3.73 14.26 -31.28
CA VAL A 63 -2.64 13.58 -30.56
C VAL A 63 -1.37 14.43 -30.56
N ASP A 64 -1.00 15.03 -31.68
CA ASP A 64 0.18 15.90 -31.80
C ASP A 64 0.07 17.14 -30.89
N ARG A 65 -1.14 17.72 -30.80
CA ARG A 65 -1.43 18.83 -29.88
C ARG A 65 -1.33 18.40 -28.42
N LEU A 66 -1.88 17.24 -28.06
CA LEU A 66 -1.81 16.72 -26.70
C LEU A 66 -0.37 16.39 -26.30
N SER A 67 0.41 15.77 -27.20
CA SER A 67 1.83 15.53 -26.99
C SER A 67 2.57 16.84 -26.73
N CYS A 68 2.36 17.86 -27.58
CA CYS A 68 3.02 19.15 -27.42
C CYS A 68 2.68 19.84 -26.09
N VAL A 69 1.43 19.74 -25.61
CA VAL A 69 1.03 20.28 -24.31
C VAL A 69 1.70 19.51 -23.17
N ILE A 70 1.72 18.18 -23.24
CA ILE A 70 2.38 17.31 -22.24
C ILE A 70 3.88 17.62 -22.18
N ASP A 71 4.53 17.72 -23.34
CA ASP A 71 5.95 18.05 -23.46
C ASP A 71 6.26 19.43 -22.88
N ALA A 72 5.43 20.44 -23.17
CA ALA A 72 5.59 21.78 -22.62
C ALA A 72 5.41 21.83 -21.09
N VAL A 73 4.49 21.05 -20.52
CA VAL A 73 4.29 20.95 -19.07
C VAL A 73 5.48 20.24 -18.41
N ASN A 74 5.96 19.16 -19.02
CA ASN A 74 7.12 18.41 -18.55
C ASN A 74 8.41 19.26 -18.63
N ASP A 75 8.60 20.03 -19.69
CA ASP A 75 9.73 20.95 -19.83
C ASP A 75 9.76 22.02 -18.73
N ARG A 76 8.60 22.48 -18.26
CA ARG A 76 8.55 23.44 -17.14
C ARG A 76 9.04 22.84 -15.82
N LYS A 77 8.96 21.52 -15.64
CA LYS A 77 9.47 20.82 -14.45
C LYS A 77 10.99 20.65 -14.47
N LEU A 78 11.61 20.78 -15.64
CA LEU A 78 13.05 20.63 -15.79
C LEU A 78 13.82 21.88 -15.32
N PRO A 79 15.08 21.69 -14.88
CA PRO A 79 16.03 22.78 -14.70
C PRO A 79 16.11 23.66 -15.97
N PRO A 80 16.28 24.99 -15.83
CA PRO A 80 16.36 25.92 -16.96
C PRO A 80 17.31 25.49 -18.08
N GLU A 81 18.41 24.82 -17.71
CA GLU A 81 19.48 24.33 -18.57
C GLU A 81 19.02 23.23 -19.54
N LEU A 82 17.94 22.52 -19.19
CA LEU A 82 17.39 21.39 -19.94
C LEU A 82 16.10 21.74 -20.71
N ARG A 83 15.65 23.00 -20.71
CA ARG A 83 14.40 23.42 -21.36
C ARG A 83 14.60 23.70 -22.85
N GLY A 84 13.64 23.29 -23.69
CA GLY A 84 13.58 23.68 -25.11
C GLY A 84 14.51 22.93 -26.07
N GLN A 85 15.24 21.91 -25.60
CA GLN A 85 16.02 21.03 -26.46
C GLN A 85 15.10 20.02 -27.15
N ARG A 86 14.87 20.22 -28.46
CA ARG A 86 13.77 19.56 -29.20
C ARG A 86 13.97 18.07 -29.50
N ASN A 87 15.18 17.50 -29.43
CA ASN A 87 15.45 16.14 -29.96
C ASN A 87 16.60 15.41 -29.23
N ALA A 88 16.60 15.36 -27.90
CA ALA A 88 17.40 14.35 -27.21
C ALA A 88 16.43 13.40 -26.54
N VAL A 89 16.57 12.11 -26.78
CA VAL A 89 16.21 11.12 -25.76
C VAL A 89 16.85 11.67 -24.49
N ARG A 90 16.02 12.17 -23.56
CA ARG A 90 16.47 12.68 -22.27
C ARG A 90 17.11 11.49 -21.59
N SER A 91 18.41 11.32 -21.81
CA SER A 91 19.13 10.21 -21.22
C SER A 91 19.12 10.50 -19.73
N GLU A 92 18.84 9.48 -18.93
CA GLU A 92 18.89 9.61 -17.46
C GLU A 92 20.21 10.26 -17.02
N THR A 93 21.29 10.01 -17.78
CA THR A 93 22.60 10.63 -17.65
C THR A 93 22.63 12.16 -17.82
N ASP A 94 21.90 12.76 -18.76
CA ASP A 94 21.91 14.22 -18.92
C ASP A 94 21.23 14.93 -17.75
N ILE A 95 20.14 14.34 -17.23
CA ILE A 95 19.44 14.84 -16.04
C ILE A 95 20.34 14.72 -14.81
N VAL A 96 20.99 13.57 -14.64
CA VAL A 96 21.95 13.33 -13.54
C VAL A 96 23.09 14.34 -13.59
N ASN A 97 23.70 14.58 -14.76
CA ASN A 97 24.81 15.53 -14.90
C ASN A 97 24.42 16.96 -14.50
N VAL A 98 23.24 17.45 -14.92
CA VAL A 98 22.76 18.79 -14.54
C VAL A 98 22.44 18.86 -13.05
N VAL A 99 21.84 17.80 -12.48
CA VAL A 99 21.59 17.72 -11.04
C VAL A 99 22.90 17.73 -10.25
N GLU A 100 23.89 16.94 -10.65
CA GLU A 100 25.21 16.90 -10.03
C GLU A 100 25.90 18.26 -10.07
N GLN A 101 25.96 18.91 -11.23
CA GLN A 101 26.54 20.25 -11.36
C GLN A 101 25.89 21.26 -10.42
N ARG A 102 24.56 21.20 -10.27
CA ARG A 102 23.82 22.08 -9.37
C ARG A 102 24.07 21.79 -7.90
N ILE A 103 24.21 20.52 -7.53
CA ILE A 103 24.60 20.11 -6.17
C ILE A 103 26.02 20.61 -5.88
N TRP A 104 26.97 20.42 -6.78
CA TRP A 104 28.34 20.93 -6.67
C TRP A 104 28.38 22.44 -6.46
N HIS A 105 27.70 23.20 -7.31
CA HIS A 105 27.65 24.66 -7.17
C HIS A 105 27.04 25.08 -5.84
N SER A 106 25.96 24.41 -5.40
CA SER A 106 25.32 24.68 -4.10
C SER A 106 26.23 24.32 -2.91
N MET A 107 27.11 23.32 -3.04
CA MET A 107 28.12 22.99 -2.05
C MET A 107 29.23 24.04 -1.99
N GLU A 108 29.73 24.51 -3.14
CA GLU A 108 30.73 25.58 -3.22
C GLU A 108 30.21 26.90 -2.64
N GLU A 109 28.96 27.24 -2.92
CA GLU A 109 28.27 28.40 -2.36
C GLU A 109 27.97 28.28 -0.85
N GLY A 110 28.18 27.09 -0.25
CA GLY A 110 27.89 26.86 1.16
C GLY A 110 26.40 26.88 1.50
N GLN A 111 25.50 26.66 0.53
CA GLN A 111 24.04 26.66 0.75
C GLN A 111 23.60 25.60 1.78
N PHE A 112 24.40 24.54 1.96
CA PHE A 112 24.16 23.48 2.96
C PHE A 112 24.71 23.80 4.36
N GLU A 113 25.52 24.85 4.51
CA GLU A 113 26.16 25.20 5.78
C GLU A 113 25.20 25.92 6.74
N ASN A 114 24.30 26.75 6.22
CA ASN A 114 23.36 27.56 7.02
C ASN A 114 21.92 27.05 6.94
N LEU A 115 21.72 25.73 6.87
CA LEU A 115 20.38 25.14 6.85
C LEU A 115 19.66 25.36 8.19
N PRO A 116 18.36 25.70 8.17
CA PRO A 116 17.57 25.82 9.39
C PRO A 116 17.54 24.46 10.10
N GLY A 117 18.10 24.42 11.31
CA GLY A 117 18.16 23.21 12.13
C GLY A 117 19.41 22.33 11.94
N LYS A 118 20.42 22.77 11.17
CA LYS A 118 21.72 22.06 11.09
C LYS A 118 22.30 21.87 12.50
N GLY A 119 22.66 20.62 12.83
CA GLY A 119 23.25 20.26 14.13
C GLY A 119 22.27 20.23 15.31
N LYS A 120 20.99 20.58 15.13
CA LYS A 120 19.96 20.44 16.18
C LYS A 120 19.30 19.06 16.08
N PRO A 121 18.91 18.45 17.22
CA PRO A 121 18.09 17.26 17.21
C PRO A 121 16.80 17.48 16.40
N LEU A 122 16.42 16.48 15.61
CA LEU A 122 15.17 16.53 14.86
C LEU A 122 13.99 16.57 15.84
N ASN A 123 13.03 17.45 15.59
CA ASN A 123 11.79 17.48 16.36
C ASN A 123 10.86 16.37 15.84
N LEU A 124 10.70 15.31 16.64
CA LEU A 124 9.83 14.18 16.34
C LEU A 124 8.42 14.33 16.96
N ASP A 125 8.13 15.45 17.63
CA ASP A 125 6.88 15.65 18.38
C ASP A 125 5.68 15.97 17.48
N ILE A 126 5.92 16.39 16.24
CA ILE A 126 4.88 16.84 15.32
C ILE A 126 4.82 15.88 14.14
N ASN A 127 3.66 15.26 13.95
CA ASN A 127 3.42 14.45 12.77
C ASN A 127 2.72 15.29 11.68
N PRO A 128 3.42 15.69 10.59
CA PRO A 128 2.83 16.49 9.52
C PRO A 128 1.77 15.72 8.70
N HIS A 129 1.65 14.41 8.90
CA HIS A 129 0.67 13.56 8.22
C HIS A 129 -0.56 13.24 9.08
N ALA A 130 -0.58 13.65 10.35
CA ALA A 130 -1.73 13.47 11.23
C ALA A 130 -2.70 14.65 11.10
N ASP A 131 -3.97 14.41 11.40
CA ASP A 131 -4.94 15.49 11.56
C ASP A 131 -4.50 16.42 12.73
N PRO A 132 -4.56 17.76 12.58
CA PRO A 132 -4.09 18.68 13.61
C PRO A 132 -4.76 18.52 14.97
N ALA A 133 -6.04 18.14 15.01
CA ALA A 133 -6.75 17.92 16.27
C ALA A 133 -6.30 16.60 16.93
N GLU A 134 -6.16 15.54 16.13
CA GLU A 134 -5.67 14.23 16.60
C GLU A 134 -4.22 14.31 17.11
N ASP A 135 -3.33 14.99 16.39
CA ASP A 135 -1.94 15.21 16.80
C ASP A 135 -1.86 15.99 18.12
N THR A 136 -2.70 17.02 18.28
CA THR A 136 -2.76 17.79 19.53
C THR A 136 -3.25 16.92 20.69
N LEU A 137 -4.28 16.09 20.48
CA LEU A 137 -4.78 15.15 21.48
C LEU A 137 -3.67 14.18 21.94
N TYR A 138 -2.99 13.50 21.01
CA TYR A 138 -1.93 12.56 21.35
C TYR A 138 -0.74 13.23 22.04
N ARG A 139 -0.43 14.47 21.68
CA ARG A 139 0.61 15.27 22.33
C ARG A 139 0.25 15.58 23.78
N ILE A 140 -0.99 15.96 24.06
CA ILE A 140 -1.46 16.22 25.43
C ILE A 140 -1.41 14.92 26.25
N LEU A 141 -1.88 13.81 25.69
CA LEU A 141 -1.85 12.50 26.38
C LEU A 141 -0.40 12.07 26.69
N SER A 142 0.50 12.15 25.71
CA SER A 142 1.92 11.81 25.87
C SER A 142 2.60 12.66 26.95
N LYS A 143 2.36 13.98 26.96
CA LYS A 143 2.88 14.89 28.00
C LYS A 143 2.42 14.50 29.41
N ASN A 144 1.20 13.99 29.55
CA ASN A 144 0.64 13.51 30.81
C ASN A 144 0.98 12.03 31.11
N LYS A 145 1.76 11.36 30.25
CA LYS A 145 2.06 9.92 30.32
C LYS A 145 0.81 9.03 30.29
N CYS A 146 -0.25 9.50 29.65
CA CYS A 146 -1.48 8.77 29.43
C CYS A 146 -1.49 8.15 28.03
N ALA A 147 -2.15 7.00 27.90
CA ALA A 147 -2.34 6.36 26.60
C ALA A 147 -3.70 6.78 25.99
N PRO A 148 -3.83 6.79 24.66
CA PRO A 148 -5.13 6.85 24.01
C PRO A 148 -6.07 5.74 24.48
N GLU A 149 -7.36 6.04 24.53
CA GLU A 149 -8.41 5.11 24.98
C GLU A 149 -8.32 3.74 24.28
N TRP A 150 -8.12 3.72 22.97
CA TRP A 150 -8.03 2.47 22.21
C TRP A 150 -6.83 1.60 22.62
N ILE A 151 -5.72 2.19 23.10
CA ILE A 151 -4.56 1.43 23.62
C ILE A 151 -4.94 0.76 24.94
N GLU A 152 -5.57 1.50 25.84
CA GLU A 152 -6.01 0.99 27.14
C GLU A 152 -7.05 -0.13 26.97
N LEU A 153 -8.03 0.11 26.10
CA LEU A 153 -9.05 -0.88 25.76
C LEU A 153 -8.44 -2.14 25.12
N ASN A 154 -7.42 -2.01 24.27
CA ASN A 154 -6.71 -3.15 23.70
C ASN A 154 -6.06 -4.01 24.80
N LYS A 155 -5.39 -3.35 25.77
CA LYS A 155 -4.77 -4.02 26.91
C LYS A 155 -5.81 -4.75 27.75
N GLU A 156 -6.93 -4.11 28.02
CA GLU A 156 -8.05 -4.69 28.78
C GLU A 156 -8.64 -5.91 28.06
N ILE A 157 -8.91 -5.82 26.76
CA ILE A 157 -9.41 -6.94 25.94
C ILE A 157 -8.42 -8.11 26.00
N ARG A 158 -7.13 -7.85 25.82
CA ARG A 158 -6.09 -8.91 25.88
C ARG A 158 -6.03 -9.58 27.26
N SER A 159 -6.15 -8.82 28.35
CA SER A 159 -6.21 -9.38 29.71
C SER A 159 -7.43 -10.27 29.89
N ASN A 160 -8.62 -9.76 29.53
CA ASN A 160 -9.88 -10.50 29.62
C ASN A 160 -9.83 -11.81 28.82
N ILE A 161 -9.24 -11.78 27.61
CA ILE A 161 -9.05 -12.99 26.79
C ILE A 161 -8.12 -13.99 27.48
N ALA A 162 -7.02 -13.53 28.07
CA ALA A 162 -6.08 -14.41 28.77
C ALA A 162 -6.73 -15.09 29.99
N GLU A 163 -7.44 -14.33 30.81
CA GLU A 163 -8.20 -14.83 31.98
C GLU A 163 -9.32 -15.78 31.56
N TRP A 164 -10.07 -15.43 30.52
CA TRP A 164 -11.10 -16.28 29.95
C TRP A 164 -10.53 -17.61 29.45
N ARG A 165 -9.39 -17.61 28.73
CA ARG A 165 -8.72 -18.83 28.27
C ARG A 165 -8.22 -19.69 29.43
N GLN A 166 -7.70 -19.09 30.50
CA GLN A 166 -7.31 -19.84 31.69
C GLN A 166 -8.52 -20.52 32.34
N SER A 167 -9.64 -19.81 32.43
CA SER A 167 -10.90 -20.34 32.96
C SER A 167 -11.47 -21.47 32.08
N LEU A 168 -11.39 -21.32 30.75
CA LEU A 168 -11.75 -22.36 29.80
C LEU A 168 -10.90 -23.62 29.98
N LYS A 169 -9.58 -23.50 30.11
CA LYS A 169 -8.68 -24.65 30.37
C LYS A 169 -9.05 -25.39 31.65
N LYS A 170 -9.35 -24.66 32.74
CA LYS A 170 -9.81 -25.25 34.01
C LYS A 170 -11.15 -25.96 33.86
N ALA A 171 -12.11 -25.35 33.16
CA ALA A 171 -13.39 -25.99 32.89
C ALA A 171 -13.23 -27.26 32.03
N HIS A 172 -12.37 -27.21 31.02
CA HIS A 172 -12.10 -28.34 30.14
C HIS A 172 -11.45 -29.52 30.88
N ALA A 173 -10.56 -29.25 31.85
CA ALA A 173 -10.02 -30.30 32.72
C ALA A 173 -11.12 -31.01 33.54
N ASN A 174 -12.10 -30.27 34.07
CA ASN A 174 -13.24 -30.88 34.79
C ASN A 174 -14.10 -31.77 33.89
N LYS A 175 -14.19 -31.47 32.59
CA LYS A 175 -14.88 -32.31 31.60
C LYS A 175 -14.15 -33.65 31.44
N LEU A 176 -12.82 -33.64 31.37
CA LEU A 176 -12.00 -34.85 31.30
C LEU A 176 -12.11 -35.71 32.57
N ASP A 177 -12.27 -35.08 33.73
CA ASP A 177 -12.52 -35.76 35.02
C ASP A 177 -13.93 -36.40 35.14
N GLY A 178 -14.79 -36.29 34.11
CA GLY A 178 -16.16 -36.84 34.12
C GLY A 178 -17.20 -35.99 34.85
N LYS A 179 -16.91 -34.72 35.19
CA LYS A 179 -17.84 -33.81 35.89
C LYS A 179 -18.67 -33.00 34.89
N GLU A 180 -19.50 -33.67 34.10
CA GLU A 180 -20.27 -33.07 32.99
C GLU A 180 -21.18 -31.91 33.43
N SER A 181 -21.83 -32.02 34.60
CA SER A 181 -22.70 -30.95 35.12
C SER A 181 -21.94 -29.64 35.38
N LYS A 182 -20.72 -29.73 35.95
CA LYS A 182 -19.87 -28.55 36.21
C LYS A 182 -19.32 -27.96 34.91
N TRP A 183 -19.05 -28.80 33.91
CA TRP A 183 -18.67 -28.33 32.57
C TRP A 183 -19.80 -27.54 31.92
N ASN A 184 -21.04 -28.04 31.96
CA ASN A 184 -22.19 -27.36 31.33
C ASN A 184 -22.43 -25.97 31.92
N GLU A 185 -22.45 -25.85 33.26
CA GLU A 185 -22.60 -24.57 33.94
C GLU A 185 -21.45 -23.60 33.59
N ALA A 186 -20.20 -24.08 33.67
CA ALA A 186 -19.04 -23.27 33.31
C ALA A 186 -19.05 -22.85 31.84
N SER A 187 -19.51 -23.72 30.93
CA SER A 187 -19.57 -23.45 29.50
C SER A 187 -20.55 -22.33 29.16
N GLU A 188 -21.71 -22.30 29.81
CA GLU A 188 -22.70 -21.23 29.62
C GLU A 188 -22.19 -19.90 30.18
N ALA A 189 -21.57 -19.91 31.37
CA ALA A 189 -20.92 -18.73 31.93
C ALA A 189 -19.80 -18.19 31.01
N LEU A 190 -18.97 -19.07 30.45
CA LEU A 190 -17.88 -18.70 29.54
C LEU A 190 -18.41 -18.15 28.20
N LYS A 191 -19.54 -18.65 27.68
CA LYS A 191 -20.20 -18.09 26.49
C LYS A 191 -20.70 -16.67 26.74
N VAL A 192 -21.26 -16.39 27.91
CA VAL A 192 -21.66 -15.02 28.30
C VAL A 192 -20.44 -14.11 28.36
N GLN A 193 -19.32 -14.57 28.92
CA GLN A 193 -18.08 -13.80 28.96
C GLN A 193 -17.53 -13.52 27.54
N ILE A 194 -17.60 -14.47 26.61
CA ILE A 194 -17.23 -14.22 25.20
C ILE A 194 -18.04 -13.06 24.62
N ARG A 195 -19.35 -13.02 24.87
CA ARG A 195 -20.19 -11.91 24.36
C ARG A 195 -19.71 -10.58 24.90
N ALA A 196 -19.46 -10.49 26.21
CA ALA A 196 -18.93 -9.27 26.83
C ALA A 196 -17.56 -8.84 26.27
N ILE A 197 -16.66 -9.79 25.99
CA ILE A 197 -15.37 -9.49 25.35
C ILE A 197 -15.59 -9.02 23.91
N ASN A 198 -16.48 -9.67 23.16
CA ASN A 198 -16.78 -9.31 21.77
C ASN A 198 -17.44 -7.93 21.66
N ASP A 199 -18.24 -7.51 22.64
CA ASP A 199 -18.77 -6.15 22.70
C ASP A 199 -17.66 -5.12 22.88
N LYS A 200 -16.64 -5.41 23.70
CA LYS A 200 -15.45 -4.55 23.84
C LYS A 200 -14.63 -4.53 22.55
N VAL A 201 -14.45 -5.68 21.89
CA VAL A 201 -13.80 -5.78 20.58
C VAL A 201 -14.53 -4.94 19.54
N PHE A 202 -15.86 -4.97 19.53
CA PHE A 202 -16.67 -4.15 18.64
C PHE A 202 -16.42 -2.66 18.89
N ARG A 203 -16.50 -2.20 20.16
CA ARG A 203 -16.18 -0.81 20.51
C ARG A 203 -14.77 -0.41 20.09
N TYR A 204 -13.79 -1.25 20.37
CA TYR A 204 -12.40 -1.04 19.97
C TYR A 204 -12.28 -0.85 18.44
N ASN A 205 -12.95 -1.69 17.65
CA ASN A 205 -12.91 -1.61 16.19
C ASN A 205 -13.54 -0.34 15.63
N LEU A 206 -14.42 0.33 16.38
CA LEU A 206 -15.03 1.61 16.01
C LEU A 206 -14.10 2.80 16.27
N ILE A 207 -13.25 2.73 17.31
CA ILE A 207 -12.40 3.85 17.73
C ILE A 207 -10.96 3.76 17.22
N VAL A 208 -10.53 2.57 16.78
CA VAL A 208 -9.14 2.35 16.36
C VAL A 208 -8.89 2.85 14.93
N PRO A 209 -7.70 3.43 14.64
CA PRO A 209 -7.28 3.70 13.27
C PRO A 209 -7.33 2.45 12.37
N PHE A 210 -7.59 2.68 11.08
CA PHE A 210 -7.68 1.61 10.08
C PHE A 210 -6.42 0.71 10.08
N GLY A 211 -6.63 -0.60 9.89
CA GLY A 211 -5.55 -1.60 9.88
C GLY A 211 -5.13 -2.13 11.26
N ARG A 212 -5.70 -1.61 12.37
CA ARG A 212 -5.43 -2.08 13.74
C ARG A 212 -6.62 -2.77 14.41
N GLN A 213 -7.68 -3.04 13.63
CA GLN A 213 -8.88 -3.74 14.08
C GLN A 213 -8.57 -5.21 14.44
N MET A 214 -9.42 -5.81 15.27
CA MET A 214 -9.26 -7.19 15.73
C MET A 214 -10.54 -8.01 15.54
N PHE A 215 -10.36 -9.33 15.42
CA PHE A 215 -11.48 -10.26 15.34
C PHE A 215 -11.96 -10.66 16.73
N GLY A 216 -13.29 -10.80 16.87
CA GLY A 216 -13.89 -11.36 18.07
C GLY A 216 -13.60 -12.86 18.26
N LEU A 217 -13.82 -13.35 19.47
CA LEU A 217 -13.69 -14.76 19.81
C LEU A 217 -14.89 -15.56 19.30
N LYS A 218 -14.61 -16.77 18.83
CA LYS A 218 -15.61 -17.78 18.45
C LYS A 218 -15.42 -19.00 19.33
N TRP A 219 -16.51 -19.54 19.86
CA TRP A 219 -16.48 -20.65 20.80
C TRP A 219 -15.83 -21.89 20.20
N GLU A 220 -16.22 -22.26 18.99
CA GLU A 220 -15.76 -23.46 18.29
C GLU A 220 -14.25 -23.41 18.06
N LYS A 221 -13.76 -22.27 17.54
CA LYS A 221 -12.33 -22.07 17.27
C LYS A 221 -11.45 -22.14 18.51
N GLU A 222 -11.96 -21.71 19.67
CA GLU A 222 -11.20 -21.76 20.91
C GLU A 222 -11.23 -23.16 21.54
N LEU A 223 -12.26 -23.95 21.26
CA LEU A 223 -12.33 -25.36 21.67
C LEU A 223 -11.38 -26.22 20.82
N ASP A 224 -11.32 -26.00 19.51
CA ASP A 224 -10.40 -26.70 18.60
C ASP A 224 -8.92 -26.55 19.04
N ARG A 225 -8.55 -25.36 19.54
CA ARG A 225 -7.21 -25.08 20.09
C ARG A 225 -6.87 -25.83 21.39
N LEU A 226 -7.85 -26.40 22.06
CA LEU A 226 -7.62 -27.24 23.25
C LEU A 226 -7.50 -28.72 22.89
N THR A 227 -7.94 -29.09 21.69
CA THR A 227 -7.84 -30.46 21.16
C THR A 227 -6.60 -30.68 20.30
N GLU A 228 -6.02 -29.62 19.74
CA GLU A 228 -4.68 -29.58 19.12
C GLU A 228 -3.55 -29.70 20.15
#